data_AF-A0A0U5C2R8-F1
#
_entry.id   AF-A0A0U5C2R8-F1
#
_cell.length_a   1.000
_cell.length_b   1.000
_cell.length_c   1.000
_cell.angle_alpha   90.00
_cell.angle_beta   90.00
_cell.angle_gamma   90.00
#
_symmetry.space_group_name_H-M   'P 1'
#
loop_
_entity.id
_entity.type
_entity.pdbx_description
1 polymer ?
#
loop_
_entity_poly.entity_id
_entity_poly.type
_entity_poly.pdbx_seq_one_letter_code
_entity_poly.pdbx_strand_id
1 'polypeptide(L)'
;MKLEDIAPGQSLTGIEPSQIVSVMATVSHGDGALQLIYKTPDGAIKERLLARDDEATVAIATAERPFAFDGDGEAFQLACEAKRIDLAFLFDPMMAVHSSNVDPLPHQITAVYEALLPRQPLRYVLADDPGAGKTIMAGLYIRELIMRADAHRILIVAPGSLVEQWRDELYEKFGLDFHVYATLLDQISVALQRAG
;
A
#
# COMPACT_ATOMS: atom_id res chain seq x y z
N MET A 1 27.14 -8.75 -31.84
CA MET A 1 28.13 -8.21 -30.88
C MET A 1 29.50 -8.77 -31.25
N LYS A 2 30.62 -8.03 -31.13
CA LYS A 2 31.93 -8.61 -31.44
C LYS A 2 32.33 -9.62 -30.37
N LEU A 3 33.02 -10.70 -30.75
CA LEU A 3 33.50 -11.69 -29.77
C LEU A 3 34.47 -11.09 -28.74
N GLU A 4 35.15 -10.01 -29.13
CA GLU A 4 36.12 -9.25 -28.33
C GLU A 4 35.46 -8.52 -27.13
N ASP A 5 34.16 -8.22 -27.24
CA ASP A 5 33.41 -7.47 -26.22
C ASP A 5 32.79 -8.39 -25.16
N ILE A 6 32.92 -9.72 -25.31
CA ILE A 6 32.33 -10.70 -24.40
C ILE A 6 33.23 -10.85 -23.18
N ALA A 7 32.68 -10.55 -22.00
CA ALA A 7 33.39 -10.62 -20.73
C ALA A 7 32.68 -11.54 -19.72
N PRO A 8 33.43 -12.17 -18.79
CA PRO A 8 32.86 -12.88 -17.64
C PRO A 8 31.86 -12.01 -16.87
N GLY A 9 30.75 -12.60 -16.43
CA GLY A 9 29.68 -11.93 -15.69
C GLY A 9 28.57 -11.32 -16.56
N GLN A 10 28.73 -11.27 -17.88
CA GLN A 10 27.67 -10.82 -18.79
C GLN A 10 26.58 -11.89 -18.94
N SER A 11 25.36 -11.45 -19.25
CA SER A 11 24.28 -12.32 -19.71
C SER A 11 24.13 -12.17 -21.22
N LEU A 12 24.06 -13.30 -21.95
CA LEU A 12 23.98 -13.31 -23.42
C LEU A 12 22.73 -14.04 -23.90
N THR A 13 22.15 -13.54 -24.99
CA THR A 13 21.15 -14.25 -25.82
C THR A 13 21.80 -14.79 -27.08
N GLY A 14 21.23 -15.86 -27.65
CA GLY A 14 21.68 -16.44 -28.93
C GLY A 14 22.74 -17.55 -28.80
N ILE A 15 23.20 -17.83 -27.58
CA ILE A 15 24.11 -18.95 -27.29
C ILE A 15 23.35 -20.28 -27.24
N GLU A 16 22.17 -20.29 -26.62
CA GLU A 16 21.24 -21.41 -26.58
C GLU A 16 19.88 -20.95 -27.15
N PRO A 17 19.13 -21.82 -27.84
CA PRO A 17 17.83 -21.45 -28.38
C PRO A 17 16.87 -21.01 -27.27
N SER A 18 16.39 -19.76 -27.36
CA SER A 18 15.39 -19.19 -26.44
C SER A 18 15.78 -19.19 -24.96
N GLN A 19 17.08 -19.16 -24.64
CA GLN A 19 17.59 -19.07 -23.27
C GLN A 19 18.63 -17.97 -23.15
N ILE A 20 18.62 -17.29 -22.00
CA ILE A 20 19.72 -16.41 -21.59
C ILE A 20 20.71 -17.23 -20.79
N VAL A 21 21.98 -17.08 -21.15
CA VAL A 21 23.09 -17.75 -20.46
C VAL A 21 23.94 -16.74 -19.73
N SER A 22 24.51 -17.14 -18.60
CA SER A 22 25.48 -16.33 -17.86
C SER A 22 26.91 -16.74 -18.23
N VAL A 23 27.71 -15.78 -18.69
CA VAL A 23 29.11 -16.01 -19.05
C VAL A 23 29.94 -16.22 -17.79
N MET A 24 30.55 -17.40 -17.65
CA MET A 24 31.43 -17.71 -16.53
C MET A 24 32.89 -17.41 -16.87
N ALA A 25 33.32 -17.76 -18.08
CA ALA A 25 34.67 -17.51 -18.56
C ALA A 25 34.73 -17.50 -20.08
N THR A 26 35.77 -16.84 -20.61
CA THR A 26 36.06 -16.75 -22.04
C THR A 26 37.52 -17.07 -22.28
N VAL A 27 37.82 -17.97 -23.22
CA VAL A 27 39.18 -18.30 -23.64
C VAL A 27 39.30 -17.97 -25.13
N SER A 28 40.15 -17.02 -25.47
CA SER A 28 40.40 -16.67 -26.87
C SER A 28 41.36 -17.68 -27.49
N HIS A 29 40.98 -18.26 -28.62
CA HIS A 29 41.85 -19.04 -29.49
C HIS A 29 42.08 -18.16 -30.73
N GLY A 30 43.35 -17.77 -30.98
CA GLY A 30 43.70 -16.75 -31.98
C GLY A 30 43.05 -16.90 -33.36
N ASP A 31 42.95 -15.78 -34.09
CA ASP A 31 42.27 -15.59 -35.39
C ASP A 31 40.76 -15.85 -35.40
N GLY A 32 40.05 -15.25 -34.43
CA GLY A 32 38.61 -15.00 -34.54
C GLY A 32 37.70 -16.06 -33.94
N ALA A 33 38.21 -16.90 -33.04
CA ALA A 33 37.42 -17.84 -32.26
C ALA A 33 37.47 -17.54 -30.76
N LEU A 34 36.33 -17.71 -30.08
CA LEU A 34 36.20 -17.54 -28.64
C LEU A 34 35.54 -18.77 -28.04
N GLN A 35 36.22 -19.47 -27.14
CA GLN A 35 35.61 -20.51 -26.34
C GLN A 35 34.88 -19.87 -25.16
N LEU A 36 33.56 -20.02 -25.15
CA LEU A 36 32.66 -19.50 -24.13
C LEU A 36 32.30 -20.61 -23.15
N ILE A 37 32.60 -20.42 -21.87
CA ILE A 37 32.10 -21.25 -20.77
C ILE A 37 30.95 -20.49 -20.12
N TYR A 38 29.76 -21.09 -20.12
CA TYR A 38 28.54 -20.43 -19.67
C TYR A 38 27.67 -21.36 -18.82
N LYS A 39 26.82 -20.73 -18.01
CA LYS A 39 25.82 -21.39 -17.17
C LYS A 39 24.42 -21.13 -17.73
N THR A 40 23.65 -22.19 -17.93
CA THR A 40 22.24 -22.12 -18.35
C THR A 40 21.32 -21.88 -17.15
N PRO A 41 20.06 -21.45 -17.36
CA PRO A 41 19.11 -21.16 -16.27
C PRO A 41 18.79 -22.36 -15.37
N ASP A 42 18.86 -23.57 -15.91
CA ASP A 42 18.71 -24.85 -15.19
C ASP A 42 19.93 -25.20 -14.33
N GLY A 43 20.99 -24.38 -14.38
CA GLY A 43 22.20 -24.54 -13.59
C GLY A 43 23.28 -25.40 -14.22
N ALA A 44 23.06 -25.98 -15.42
CA ALA A 44 24.09 -26.73 -16.12
C ALA A 44 25.22 -25.80 -16.61
N ILE A 45 26.44 -26.31 -16.56
CA ILE A 45 27.62 -25.63 -17.11
C ILE A 45 27.93 -26.28 -18.44
N LYS A 46 28.02 -25.45 -19.48
CA LYS A 46 28.34 -25.89 -20.84
C LYS A 46 29.45 -25.01 -21.41
N GLU A 47 30.08 -25.53 -22.44
CA GLU A 47 31.02 -24.78 -23.25
C GLU A 47 30.60 -24.78 -24.72
N ARG A 48 30.89 -23.69 -25.43
CA ARG A 48 30.67 -23.56 -26.87
C ARG A 48 31.80 -22.75 -27.48
N LEU A 49 32.29 -23.21 -28.63
CA LEU A 49 33.20 -22.42 -29.46
C LEU A 49 32.35 -21.48 -30.34
N LEU A 50 32.63 -20.18 -30.26
CA LEU A 50 32.03 -19.15 -31.09
C LEU A 50 33.03 -18.70 -32.16
N ALA A 51 32.57 -18.57 -33.39
CA ALA A 51 33.33 -18.02 -34.50
C ALA A 51 32.77 -16.64 -34.92
N ARG A 52 33.45 -15.93 -35.82
CA ARG A 52 32.99 -14.62 -36.34
C ARG A 52 31.57 -14.65 -36.93
N ASP A 53 31.15 -15.79 -37.49
CA ASP A 53 29.78 -15.96 -38.01
C ASP A 53 28.70 -15.94 -36.92
N ASP A 54 29.05 -16.30 -35.67
CA ASP A 54 28.13 -16.25 -34.53
C ASP A 54 27.93 -14.81 -34.01
N GLU A 55 28.77 -13.84 -34.39
CA GLU A 55 28.64 -12.45 -33.92
C GLU A 55 27.29 -11.80 -34.27
N ALA A 56 26.64 -12.29 -35.34
CA ALA A 56 25.33 -11.82 -35.78
C ALA A 56 24.17 -12.35 -34.91
N THR A 57 24.35 -13.51 -34.26
CA THR A 57 23.31 -14.16 -33.45
C THR A 57 23.47 -13.87 -31.96
N VAL A 58 24.67 -13.49 -31.52
CA VAL A 58 24.98 -13.18 -30.12
C VAL A 58 24.76 -11.70 -29.80
N ALA A 59 23.97 -11.46 -28.76
CA ALA A 59 23.71 -10.13 -28.21
C ALA A 59 23.76 -10.14 -26.67
N ILE A 60 24.10 -8.99 -26.07
CA ILE A 60 23.99 -8.80 -24.62
C ILE A 60 22.51 -8.87 -24.27
N ALA A 61 22.19 -9.77 -23.37
CA ALA A 61 20.86 -9.84 -22.81
C ALA A 61 20.63 -8.60 -21.95
N THR A 62 19.89 -7.61 -22.46
CA THR A 62 19.36 -6.51 -21.67
C THR A 62 18.24 -7.03 -20.77
N ALA A 63 18.66 -7.68 -19.67
CA ALA A 63 17.91 -8.08 -18.48
C ALA A 63 16.74 -9.07 -18.63
N GLU A 64 16.98 -10.37 -18.38
CA GLU A 64 15.98 -11.25 -17.72
C GLU A 64 16.29 -11.37 -16.21
N ARG A 65 16.28 -10.24 -15.52
CA ARG A 65 15.78 -10.27 -14.14
C ARG A 65 14.73 -9.18 -14.05
N PRO A 66 13.45 -9.50 -14.24
CA PRO A 66 12.38 -8.54 -13.96
C PRO A 66 12.45 -8.02 -12.51
N PHE A 67 13.12 -8.76 -11.62
CA PHE A 67 13.45 -8.35 -10.25
C PHE A 67 14.91 -8.68 -9.95
N ALA A 68 15.74 -7.66 -9.74
CA ALA A 68 17.15 -7.83 -9.38
C ALA A 68 17.35 -8.18 -7.89
N PHE A 69 16.32 -8.03 -7.05
CA PHE A 69 16.34 -8.28 -5.59
C PHE A 69 17.51 -7.59 -4.86
N ASP A 70 18.03 -6.52 -5.44
CA ASP A 70 19.09 -5.65 -4.94
C ASP A 70 18.56 -4.43 -4.18
N GLY A 71 17.25 -4.41 -3.92
CA GLY A 71 16.60 -3.38 -3.11
C GLY A 71 17.02 -3.42 -1.65
N ASP A 72 16.83 -2.29 -0.95
CA ASP A 72 17.10 -2.18 0.47
C ASP A 72 16.17 -3.07 1.29
N GLY A 73 16.75 -4.03 2.01
CA GLY A 73 16.03 -4.98 2.86
C GLY A 73 15.35 -4.33 4.06
N GLU A 74 15.94 -3.29 4.66
CA GLU A 74 15.31 -2.57 5.78
C GLU A 74 14.09 -1.80 5.29
N ALA A 75 14.19 -1.10 4.16
CA ALA A 75 13.06 -0.41 3.55
C ALA A 75 11.94 -1.39 3.17
N PHE A 76 12.27 -2.56 2.62
CA PHE A 76 11.28 -3.60 2.32
C PHE A 76 10.58 -4.12 3.58
N GLN A 77 11.33 -4.38 4.65
CA GLN A 77 10.76 -4.82 5.92
C GLN A 77 9.82 -3.76 6.51
N LEU A 78 10.24 -2.49 6.50
CA LEU A 78 9.43 -1.39 6.98
C LEU A 78 8.12 -1.26 6.19
N ALA A 79 8.19 -1.39 4.86
CA ALA A 79 7.00 -1.38 4.00
C ALA A 79 6.06 -2.56 4.29
N CYS A 80 6.61 -3.76 4.53
CA CYS A 80 5.82 -4.94 4.93
C CYS A 80 5.09 -4.70 6.26
N GLU A 81 5.77 -4.14 7.27
CA GLU A 81 5.15 -3.85 8.56
C GLU A 81 4.08 -2.76 8.45
N ALA A 82 4.35 -1.69 7.70
CA ALA A 82 3.35 -0.67 7.41
C ALA A 82 2.09 -1.28 6.76
N LYS A 83 2.27 -2.17 5.77
CA LYS A 83 1.15 -2.86 5.12
C LYS A 83 0.42 -3.82 6.06
N ARG A 84 1.11 -4.48 6.98
CA ARG A 84 0.49 -5.33 7.98
C ARG A 84 -0.42 -4.53 8.93
N ILE A 85 0.02 -3.33 9.32
CA ILE A 85 -0.77 -2.40 10.13
C ILE A 85 -1.96 -1.87 9.33
N ASP A 86 -1.73 -1.41 8.10
CA ASP A 86 -2.79 -0.93 7.20
C ASP A 86 -3.90 -1.98 6.99
N LEU A 87 -3.53 -3.26 6.93
CA LEU A 87 -4.44 -4.38 6.66
C LEU A 87 -4.93 -5.09 7.94
N ALA A 88 -4.62 -4.58 9.13
CA ALA A 88 -5.01 -5.21 10.39
C ALA A 88 -6.54 -5.37 10.52
N PHE A 89 -7.32 -4.46 9.90
CA PHE A 89 -8.79 -4.54 9.88
C PHE A 89 -9.34 -5.82 9.23
N LEU A 90 -8.55 -6.51 8.38
CA LEU A 90 -8.97 -7.79 7.79
C LEU A 90 -9.10 -8.91 8.83
N PHE A 91 -8.45 -8.75 9.98
CA PHE A 91 -8.36 -9.77 11.02
C PHE A 91 -9.05 -9.36 12.33
N ASP A 92 -9.45 -8.09 12.45
CA ASP A 92 -10.21 -7.57 13.58
C ASP A 92 -11.58 -7.04 13.10
N PRO A 93 -12.68 -7.77 13.34
CA PRO A 93 -14.01 -7.34 12.92
C PRO A 93 -14.53 -6.10 13.66
N MET A 94 -13.89 -5.69 14.77
CA MET A 94 -14.26 -4.56 15.63
C MET A 94 -13.09 -3.60 15.88
N MET A 95 -12.26 -3.38 14.87
CA MET A 95 -11.04 -2.58 14.99
C MET A 95 -11.29 -1.16 15.51
N ALA A 96 -12.42 -0.53 15.15
CA ALA A 96 -12.75 0.81 15.65
C ALA A 96 -13.01 0.81 17.16
N VAL A 97 -13.59 -0.25 17.74
CA VAL A 97 -13.79 -0.34 19.20
C VAL A 97 -12.46 -0.42 19.92
N HIS A 98 -11.54 -1.27 19.46
CA HIS A 98 -10.25 -1.47 20.13
C HIS A 98 -9.27 -0.31 20.00
N SER A 99 -9.48 0.57 19.01
CA SER A 99 -8.59 1.69 18.71
C SER A 99 -9.16 3.07 19.03
N SER A 100 -10.37 3.11 19.62
CA SER A 100 -11.05 4.34 20.03
C SER A 100 -11.08 4.43 21.56
N ASN A 101 -11.11 5.66 22.08
CA ASN A 101 -11.18 5.95 23.50
C ASN A 101 -12.65 5.93 24.00
N VAL A 102 -13.33 4.79 23.83
CA VAL A 102 -14.72 4.57 24.23
C VAL A 102 -14.92 3.18 24.80
N ASP A 103 -15.82 3.07 25.77
CA ASP A 103 -16.39 1.80 26.25
C ASP A 103 -17.85 1.69 25.74
N PRO A 104 -18.08 1.18 24.52
CA PRO A 104 -19.42 1.17 23.95
C PRO A 104 -20.32 0.15 24.64
N LEU A 105 -21.58 0.52 24.80
CA LEU A 105 -22.60 -0.36 25.38
C LEU A 105 -22.96 -1.48 24.40
N PRO A 106 -23.40 -2.66 24.87
CA PRO A 106 -23.72 -3.80 23.99
C PRO A 106 -24.70 -3.45 22.86
N HIS A 107 -25.74 -2.66 23.12
CA HIS A 107 -26.69 -2.25 22.10
C HIS A 107 -26.07 -1.34 21.02
N GLN A 108 -25.06 -0.55 21.37
CA GLN A 108 -24.33 0.30 20.41
C GLN A 108 -23.46 -0.56 19.49
N ILE A 109 -22.82 -1.60 20.03
CA ILE A 109 -22.06 -2.57 19.25
C ILE A 109 -22.98 -3.28 18.26
N THR A 110 -24.10 -3.84 18.74
CA THR A 110 -25.09 -4.51 17.86
C THR A 110 -25.63 -3.56 16.79
N ALA A 111 -25.98 -2.32 17.16
CA ALA A 111 -26.43 -1.33 16.18
C ALA A 111 -25.38 -1.09 15.08
N VAL A 112 -24.14 -0.80 15.45
CA VAL A 112 -23.09 -0.48 14.47
C VAL A 112 -22.69 -1.70 13.64
N TYR A 113 -22.33 -2.80 14.28
CA TYR A 113 -21.68 -3.93 13.63
C TYR A 113 -22.65 -4.90 12.96
N GLU A 114 -23.83 -5.10 13.52
CA GLU A 114 -24.82 -6.04 12.96
C GLU A 114 -25.87 -5.33 12.10
N ALA A 115 -26.24 -4.09 12.41
CA ALA A 115 -27.27 -3.37 11.66
C ALA A 115 -26.70 -2.37 10.63
N LEU A 116 -25.73 -1.54 11.00
CA LEU A 116 -25.26 -0.46 10.13
C LEU A 116 -24.22 -0.93 9.10
N LEU A 117 -23.13 -1.59 9.55
CA LEU A 117 -22.02 -2.00 8.68
C LEU A 117 -22.44 -2.88 7.48
N PRO A 118 -23.33 -3.88 7.63
CA PRO A 118 -23.70 -4.74 6.50
C PRO A 118 -24.49 -4.01 5.40
N ARG A 119 -24.96 -2.78 5.63
CA ARG A 119 -25.79 -2.02 4.70
C ARG A 119 -24.98 -0.97 3.97
N GLN A 120 -24.55 -1.30 2.75
CA GLN A 120 -23.90 -0.35 1.84
C GLN A 120 -24.66 -0.29 0.50
N PRO A 121 -25.25 0.86 0.10
CA PRO A 121 -25.23 2.15 0.80
C PRO A 121 -26.15 2.17 2.03
N LEU A 122 -25.71 2.82 3.11
CA LEU A 122 -26.51 2.96 4.33
C LEU A 122 -27.58 4.05 4.16
N ARG A 123 -28.85 3.67 4.38
CA ARG A 123 -29.96 4.61 4.58
C ARG A 123 -30.67 4.23 5.87
N TYR A 124 -30.33 4.92 6.95
CA TYR A 124 -30.73 4.52 8.29
C TYR A 124 -31.00 5.75 9.16
N VAL A 125 -31.90 5.63 10.13
CA VAL A 125 -32.22 6.67 11.10
C VAL A 125 -32.01 6.10 12.50
N LEU A 126 -31.11 6.69 13.28
CA LEU A 126 -30.95 6.40 14.70
C LEU A 126 -31.99 7.21 15.48
N ALA A 127 -33.02 6.55 15.99
CA ALA A 127 -34.18 7.18 16.65
C ALA A 127 -34.26 6.87 18.15
N ASP A 128 -33.14 6.48 18.77
CA ASP A 128 -33.09 6.15 20.20
C ASP A 128 -33.38 7.38 21.09
N ASP A 129 -33.51 7.18 22.38
CA ASP A 129 -33.71 8.27 23.35
C ASP A 129 -32.50 9.23 23.42
N PRO A 130 -32.70 10.50 23.84
CA PRO A 130 -31.61 11.40 24.17
C PRO A 130 -30.65 10.74 25.18
N GLY A 131 -29.34 10.83 24.94
CA GLY A 131 -28.33 10.20 25.80
C GLY A 131 -27.97 8.74 25.47
N ALA A 132 -28.67 8.08 24.54
CA ALA A 132 -28.35 6.72 24.09
C ALA A 132 -26.98 6.58 23.36
N GLY A 133 -26.22 7.68 23.23
CA GLY A 133 -24.91 7.68 22.58
C GLY A 133 -24.96 7.55 21.06
N LYS A 134 -25.91 8.23 20.41
CA LYS A 134 -25.97 8.34 18.94
C LYS A 134 -24.66 8.85 18.32
N THR A 135 -24.01 9.81 18.96
CA THR A 135 -22.68 10.31 18.54
C THR A 135 -21.61 9.24 18.64
N ILE A 136 -21.65 8.39 19.67
CA ILE A 136 -20.72 7.26 19.83
C ILE A 136 -20.94 6.23 18.71
N MET A 137 -22.19 5.87 18.43
CA MET A 137 -22.52 4.96 17.33
C MET A 137 -22.08 5.51 15.98
N ALA A 138 -22.31 6.80 15.72
CA ALA A 138 -21.87 7.46 14.49
C ALA A 138 -20.33 7.49 14.38
N GLY A 139 -19.63 7.81 15.46
CA GLY A 139 -18.17 7.83 15.51
C GLY A 139 -17.56 6.44 15.26
N LEU A 140 -18.09 5.41 15.91
CA LEU A 140 -17.69 4.01 15.66
C LEU A 140 -17.89 3.62 14.21
N TYR A 141 -19.08 3.90 13.65
CA TYR A 141 -19.38 3.59 12.27
C TYR A 141 -18.43 4.31 11.29
N ILE A 142 -18.20 5.61 11.48
CA ILE A 142 -17.30 6.39 10.64
C ILE A 142 -15.86 5.87 10.73
N ARG A 143 -15.36 5.65 11.94
CA ARG A 143 -14.00 5.16 12.19
C ARG A 143 -13.78 3.80 11.54
N GLU A 144 -14.76 2.91 11.66
CA GLU A 144 -14.72 1.58 11.07
C GLU A 144 -14.72 1.65 9.53
N LEU A 145 -15.53 2.52 8.91
CA LEU A 145 -15.52 2.72 7.47
C LEU A 145 -14.18 3.27 6.94
N ILE A 146 -13.56 4.21 7.67
CA ILE A 146 -12.23 4.73 7.30
C ILE A 146 -11.19 3.62 7.38
N MET A 147 -11.20 2.84 8.47
CA MET A 147 -10.26 1.73 8.67
C MET A 147 -10.37 0.64 7.61
N ARG A 148 -11.59 0.38 7.11
CA ARG A 148 -11.86 -0.55 6.01
C ARG A 148 -11.57 0.03 4.62
N ALA A 149 -11.17 1.29 4.55
CA ALA A 149 -11.04 2.07 3.31
C ALA A 149 -12.36 2.20 2.50
N ASP A 150 -13.51 2.00 3.13
CA ASP A 150 -14.84 2.13 2.51
C ASP A 150 -15.30 3.59 2.43
N ALA A 151 -14.78 4.48 3.28
CA ALA A 151 -15.10 5.91 3.28
C ALA A 151 -13.84 6.79 3.29
N HIS A 152 -13.79 7.74 2.35
CA HIS A 152 -12.69 8.69 2.21
C HIS A 152 -13.08 10.12 2.55
N ARG A 153 -14.37 10.45 2.47
CA ARG A 153 -14.92 11.79 2.73
C ARG A 153 -16.19 11.65 3.54
N ILE A 154 -16.23 12.30 4.70
CA ILE A 154 -17.40 12.30 5.59
C ILE A 154 -17.87 13.74 5.73
N LEU A 155 -19.18 13.94 5.58
CA LEU A 155 -19.84 15.20 5.86
C LEU A 155 -20.83 14.97 7.00
N ILE A 156 -20.70 15.77 8.05
CA ILE A 156 -21.64 15.81 9.17
C ILE A 156 -22.37 17.14 9.08
N VAL A 157 -23.71 17.09 9.09
CA VAL A 157 -24.56 18.27 9.13
C VAL A 157 -25.25 18.28 10.48
N ALA A 158 -24.93 19.29 11.29
CA ALA A 158 -25.49 19.46 12.63
C ALA A 158 -25.99 20.90 12.81
N PRO A 159 -26.96 21.15 13.71
CA PRO A 159 -27.30 22.50 14.16
C PRO A 159 -26.06 23.21 14.70
N GLY A 160 -25.94 24.53 14.45
CA GLY A 160 -24.74 25.31 14.79
C GLY A 160 -24.28 25.16 16.24
N SER A 161 -25.22 25.06 17.19
CA SER A 161 -24.92 24.87 18.62
C SER A 161 -24.27 23.52 18.97
N LEU A 162 -24.35 22.53 18.09
CA LEU A 162 -23.81 21.17 18.31
C LEU A 162 -22.53 20.91 17.51
N VAL A 163 -22.15 21.80 16.59
CA VAL A 163 -21.00 21.58 15.69
C VAL A 163 -19.71 21.38 16.48
N GLU A 164 -19.42 22.27 17.44
CA GLU A 164 -18.22 22.18 18.27
C GLU A 164 -18.22 20.90 19.12
N GLN A 165 -19.36 20.57 19.74
CA GLN A 165 -19.50 19.33 20.52
C GLN A 165 -19.21 18.08 19.66
N TRP A 166 -19.73 18.03 18.42
CA TRP A 166 -19.44 16.92 17.51
C TRP A 166 -17.97 16.85 17.15
N ARG A 167 -17.33 17.98 16.82
CA ARG A 167 -15.91 18.00 16.48
C ARG A 167 -15.06 17.51 17.65
N ASP A 168 -15.30 18.04 18.84
CA ASP A 168 -14.50 17.72 20.02
C ASP A 168 -14.72 16.26 20.45
N GLU A 169 -15.97 15.77 20.49
CA GLU A 169 -16.24 14.37 20.79
C GLU A 169 -15.63 13.40 19.76
N LEU A 170 -15.70 13.72 18.47
CA LEU A 170 -15.13 12.87 17.43
C LEU A 170 -13.60 12.85 17.44
N TYR A 171 -12.98 13.98 17.77
CA TYR A 171 -11.54 14.06 17.94
C TYR A 171 -11.08 13.30 19.19
N GLU A 172 -11.66 13.58 20.36
CA GLU A 172 -11.22 13.01 21.63
C GLU A 172 -11.48 11.50 21.73
N LYS A 173 -12.63 11.04 21.24
CA LYS A 173 -13.04 9.64 21.38
C LYS A 173 -12.55 8.77 20.23
N PHE A 174 -12.49 9.32 19.02
CA PHE A 174 -12.22 8.52 17.81
C PHE A 174 -11.02 9.02 17.03
N GLY A 175 -10.30 10.06 17.47
CA GLY A 175 -9.17 10.64 16.75
C GLY A 175 -9.54 11.17 15.36
N LEU A 176 -10.82 11.49 15.13
CA LEU A 176 -11.32 11.97 13.85
C LEU A 176 -11.31 13.50 13.83
N ASP A 177 -10.40 14.08 13.05
CA ASP A 177 -10.30 15.53 12.89
C ASP A 177 -11.25 16.02 11.79
N PHE A 178 -12.18 16.90 12.17
CA PHE A 178 -13.18 17.48 11.27
C PHE A 178 -12.97 18.98 11.12
N HIS A 179 -12.84 19.41 9.87
CA HIS A 179 -12.83 20.84 9.54
C HIS A 179 -14.25 21.43 9.56
N VAL A 180 -14.45 22.47 10.36
CA VAL A 180 -15.73 23.16 10.48
C VAL A 180 -15.87 24.22 9.39
N TYR A 181 -16.86 24.05 8.52
CA TYR A 181 -17.24 25.05 7.53
C TYR A 181 -18.31 25.97 8.12
N ALA A 182 -17.91 27.18 8.50
CA ALA A 182 -18.81 28.23 8.99
C ALA A 182 -18.87 29.40 8.00
N THR A 183 -19.96 30.15 8.01
CA THR A 183 -20.08 31.38 7.22
C THR A 183 -19.07 32.42 7.70
N LEU A 184 -18.57 33.28 6.79
CA LEU A 184 -17.61 34.33 7.11
C LEU A 184 -18.06 35.25 8.27
N LEU A 185 -19.38 35.44 8.44
CA LEU A 185 -19.97 36.23 9.53
C LEU A 185 -19.77 35.58 10.92
N ASP A 186 -19.82 34.26 11.01
CA ASP A 186 -19.60 33.54 12.27
C ASP A 186 -18.12 33.60 12.68
N GLN A 187 -17.22 33.53 11.70
CA GLN A 187 -15.77 33.63 11.93
C GLN A 187 -15.37 35.00 12.50
N ILE A 188 -16.00 36.08 12.02
CA ILE A 188 -15.78 37.45 12.53
C ILE A 188 -16.34 37.59 13.96
N SER A 189 -17.51 37.02 14.24
CA SER A 189 -18.14 37.09 15.57
C SER A 189 -17.30 36.38 16.64
N VAL A 190 -16.77 35.19 16.33
CA VAL A 190 -15.88 34.44 17.25
C VAL A 190 -14.54 35.15 17.46
N ALA A 191 -13.97 35.76 16.41
CA ALA A 191 -12.73 36.53 16.53
C ALA A 191 -12.89 37.77 17.42
N LEU A 192 -14.04 38.46 17.35
CA LEU A 192 -14.36 39.62 18.18
C LEU A 192 -14.60 39.24 19.65
N GLN A 193 -15.21 38.08 19.93
CA GLN A 193 -15.40 37.58 21.30
C GLN A 193 -14.11 37.14 22.00
N ARG A 194 -13.08 36.72 21.25
CA ARG A 194 -11.77 36.33 21.82
C ARG A 194 -10.81 37.53 22.02
N ALA A 195 -11.16 38.69 21.50
CA ALA A 195 -10.33 39.90 21.55
C ALA A 195 -10.76 40.91 22.65
N GLY A 196 -11.81 40.62 23.41
CA GLY A 196 -12.27 41.41 24.56
C GLY A 196 -12.09 40.64 25.87
#